data_AF-A0A9D1INQ8-F1
#
_entry.id   AF-A0A9D1INQ8-F1
#
_cell.length_a   1.000
_cell.length_b   1.000
_cell.length_c   1.000
_cell.angle_alpha   90.00
_cell.angle_beta   90.00
_cell.angle_gamma   90.00
#
_symmetry.space_group_name_H-M   'P 1'
#
loop_
_entity.id
_entity.type
_entity.pdbx_description
1 polymer ?
#
loop_
_entity_poly.entity_id
_entity_poly.type
_entity_poly.pdbx_seq_one_letter_code
_entity_poly.pdbx_strand_id
1 'polypeptide(L)'
;MRKTKILNSLLVAFNILIIASLIIALIIKTKLAYSLYWFIVPLLILLLILVIREWSKRGKDSDIDKSKIIQRSFDDTTTLSTVFYGIIYLIIMFIDTFNENIKNSPYVLIGFFVITIIYELFIYLAIDNANKETAKLLNEQHNNK
;
A
#
# COMPACT_ATOMS: atom_id res chain seq x y z
N MET A 1 6.98 -18.21 4.97
CA MET A 1 7.41 -18.14 3.55
C MET A 1 6.28 -18.28 2.53
N ARG A 2 5.37 -19.28 2.63
CA ARG A 2 4.28 -19.51 1.65
C ARG A 2 3.17 -18.43 1.66
N LYS A 3 2.76 -17.94 2.84
CA LYS A 3 1.72 -16.89 2.97
C LYS A 3 2.12 -15.55 2.35
N THR A 4 3.37 -15.11 2.53
CA THR A 4 3.89 -13.90 1.87
C THR A 4 3.97 -14.02 0.36
N LYS A 5 4.30 -15.19 -0.18
CA LYS A 5 4.32 -15.38 -1.65
C LYS A 5 2.92 -15.22 -2.24
N ILE A 6 1.90 -15.75 -1.56
CA ILE A 6 0.49 -15.61 -1.98
C ILE A 6 0.04 -14.16 -1.89
N LEU A 7 0.30 -13.47 -0.78
CA LEU A 7 -0.07 -12.06 -0.61
C LEU A 7 0.62 -11.16 -1.63
N ASN A 8 1.92 -11.37 -1.90
CA ASN A 8 2.64 -10.61 -2.92
C ASN A 8 2.08 -10.88 -4.32
N SER A 9 1.75 -12.13 -4.64
CA SER A 9 1.12 -12.48 -5.92
C SER A 9 -0.25 -11.82 -6.09
N LEU A 10 -1.06 -11.81 -5.03
CA LEU A 10 -2.34 -11.10 -5.02
C LEU A 10 -2.15 -9.60 -5.21
N LEU A 11 -1.12 -9.00 -4.58
CA LEU A 11 -0.82 -7.58 -4.69
C LEU A 11 -0.49 -7.19 -6.13
N VAL A 12 0.30 -8.00 -6.82
CA VAL A 12 0.59 -7.83 -8.26
C VAL A 12 -0.69 -7.93 -9.08
N ALA A 13 -1.54 -8.93 -8.81
CA ALA A 13 -2.80 -9.10 -9.52
C ALA A 13 -3.75 -7.90 -9.33
N PHE A 14 -3.87 -7.39 -8.10
CA PHE A 14 -4.68 -6.20 -7.80
C PHE A 14 -4.13 -4.93 -8.43
N ASN A 15 -2.80 -4.80 -8.53
CA ASN A 15 -2.18 -3.70 -9.25
C ASN A 15 -2.46 -3.74 -10.76
N ILE A 16 -2.42 -4.92 -11.37
CA ILE A 16 -2.85 -5.06 -12.77
C ILE A 16 -4.33 -4.70 -12.91
N LEU A 17 -5.16 -5.15 -11.96
CA LEU A 17 -6.60 -4.87 -11.94
C LEU A 17 -6.88 -3.37 -11.84
N ILE A 18 -6.17 -2.63 -10.98
CA ILE A 18 -6.41 -1.19 -10.80
C ILE A 18 -5.99 -0.42 -12.05
N ILE A 19 -4.87 -0.78 -12.68
CA ILE A 19 -4.42 -0.19 -13.95
C ILE A 19 -5.45 -0.47 -15.07
N ALA A 20 -5.90 -1.72 -15.19
CA ALA A 20 -6.91 -2.08 -16.19
C ALA A 20 -8.21 -1.31 -15.96
N SER A 21 -8.67 -1.20 -14.71
CA SER A 21 -9.88 -0.44 -14.36
C SER A 21 -9.75 1.05 -14.67
N LEU A 22 -8.58 1.64 -14.47
CA LEU A 22 -8.30 3.04 -14.82
C LEU A 22 -8.38 3.24 -16.34
N ILE A 23 -7.72 2.39 -17.12
CA ILE A 23 -7.74 2.46 -18.59
C ILE A 23 -9.18 2.34 -19.10
N ILE A 24 -9.93 1.37 -18.57
CA ILE A 24 -11.35 1.18 -18.88
C ILE A 24 -12.18 2.42 -18.55
N ALA A 25 -11.96 3.03 -17.37
CA ALA A 25 -12.65 4.25 -16.95
C ALA A 25 -12.34 5.44 -17.87
N LEU A 26 -11.10 5.58 -18.34
CA LEU A 26 -10.69 6.69 -19.20
C LEU A 26 -11.19 6.54 -20.66
N ILE A 27 -11.29 5.30 -21.17
CA ILE A 27 -11.74 5.02 -22.54
C ILE A 27 -13.26 5.00 -22.63
N ILE A 28 -13.92 4.17 -21.81
CA ILE A 28 -15.36 3.90 -21.93
C ILE A 28 -16.19 5.03 -21.30
N LYS A 29 -15.68 5.69 -20.25
CA LYS A 29 -16.29 6.84 -19.58
C LYS A 29 -17.74 6.61 -19.11
N THR A 30 -18.06 5.38 -18.69
CA THR A 30 -19.38 5.05 -18.14
C THR A 30 -19.37 5.10 -16.61
N LYS A 31 -20.54 5.36 -16.00
CA LYS A 31 -20.72 5.35 -14.55
C LYS A 31 -20.25 4.03 -13.92
N LEU A 32 -20.48 2.91 -14.59
CA LEU A 32 -20.03 1.59 -14.16
C LEU A 32 -18.51 1.47 -14.17
N ALA A 33 -17.84 1.94 -15.23
CA ALA A 33 -16.38 1.90 -15.34
C ALA A 33 -15.70 2.74 -14.24
N TYR A 34 -16.21 3.95 -13.98
CA TYR A 34 -15.74 4.77 -12.86
C TYR A 34 -15.96 4.08 -11.50
N SER A 35 -17.16 3.53 -11.29
CA SER A 35 -17.49 2.84 -10.03
C SER A 35 -16.60 1.61 -9.79
N LEU A 36 -16.24 0.88 -10.85
CA LEU A 36 -15.33 -0.27 -10.77
C LEU A 36 -13.95 0.14 -10.22
N TYR A 37 -13.38 1.22 -10.74
CA TYR A 37 -12.10 1.76 -10.25
C TYR A 37 -12.16 2.08 -8.75
N TRP A 38 -13.15 2.88 -8.34
CA TRP A 38 -13.31 3.31 -6.95
C TRP A 38 -13.68 2.19 -5.98
N PHE A 39 -14.23 1.08 -6.49
CA PHE A 39 -14.51 -0.13 -5.72
C PHE A 39 -13.25 -1.00 -5.52
N ILE A 40 -12.35 -1.04 -6.50
CA ILE A 40 -11.09 -1.81 -6.41
C ILE A 40 -10.12 -1.18 -5.41
N VAL A 41 -10.08 0.14 -5.32
CA VAL A 41 -9.21 0.90 -4.40
C VAL A 41 -9.27 0.39 -2.94
N PRO A 42 -10.43 0.32 -2.26
CA PRO A 42 -10.49 -0.14 -0.86
C PRO A 42 -10.06 -1.62 -0.71
N LEU A 43 -10.29 -2.46 -1.73
CA LEU A 43 -9.80 -3.83 -1.71
C LEU A 43 -8.27 -3.89 -1.78
N LEU A 44 -7.64 -3.01 -2.58
CA LEU A 44 -6.19 -2.86 -2.62
C LEU A 44 -5.64 -2.38 -1.26
N ILE A 45 -6.29 -1.42 -0.60
CA ILE A 45 -5.91 -0.96 0.75
C ILE A 45 -5.92 -2.12 1.74
N LEU A 46 -7.00 -2.90 1.77
CA LEU A 46 -7.11 -4.06 2.67
C LEU A 46 -5.99 -5.07 2.42
N LEU A 47 -5.67 -5.33 1.16
CA LEU A 47 -4.59 -6.23 0.78
C LEU A 47 -3.21 -5.69 1.23
N LEU A 48 -2.95 -4.40 1.06
CA LEU A 48 -1.72 -3.76 1.52
C LEU A 48 -1.58 -3.81 3.05
N ILE A 49 -2.66 -3.58 3.79
CA ILE A 49 -2.67 -3.76 5.26
C ILE A 49 -2.31 -5.20 5.65
N LEU A 50 -2.83 -6.21 4.93
CA LEU A 50 -2.48 -7.61 5.19
C LEU A 50 -1.00 -7.91 4.89
N VAL A 51 -0.45 -7.32 3.83
CA VAL A 51 0.99 -7.42 3.51
C VAL A 51 1.83 -6.77 4.61
N ILE A 52 1.51 -5.53 5.02
CA ILE A 52 2.20 -4.80 6.09
C ILE A 52 2.17 -5.61 7.38
N ARG A 53 1.02 -6.15 7.77
CA ARG A 53 0.85 -6.96 8.98
C ARG A 53 1.75 -8.21 8.96
N GLU A 54 1.86 -8.87 7.82
CA GLU A 54 2.71 -10.06 7.68
C GLU A 54 4.20 -9.71 7.76
N TRP A 55 4.61 -8.54 7.27
CA TRP A 55 5.96 -8.01 7.41
C TRP A 55 6.28 -7.56 8.84
N SER A 56 5.36 -6.84 9.49
CA SER A 56 5.51 -6.39 10.88
C SER A 56 5.69 -7.58 11.84
N LYS A 57 4.96 -8.69 11.64
CA LYS A 57 5.16 -9.89 12.47
C LYS A 57 6.59 -10.46 12.43
N ARG A 58 7.30 -10.32 11.31
CA ARG A 58 8.66 -10.89 11.14
C ARG A 58 9.74 -10.12 11.88
N GLY A 59 9.58 -8.81 12.09
CA GLY A 59 10.52 -8.01 12.87
C GLY A 59 10.54 -8.37 14.37
N LYS A 60 9.45 -8.98 14.85
CA LYS A 60 9.23 -9.31 16.27
C LYS A 60 9.98 -10.55 16.75
N ASP A 61 10.36 -11.45 15.83
CA ASP A 61 11.01 -12.72 16.18
C ASP A 61 12.53 -12.59 16.38
N SER A 62 13.10 -11.39 16.24
CA SER A 62 14.51 -11.12 16.51
C SER A 62 14.63 -10.45 17.89
N ASP A 63 15.10 -11.22 18.87
CA ASP A 63 15.01 -11.01 20.33
C ASP A 63 15.94 -9.90 20.88
N ILE A 64 16.08 -8.79 20.15
CA ILE A 64 17.09 -7.74 20.38
C ILE A 64 16.41 -6.36 20.38
N ASP A 65 16.76 -5.49 21.32
CA ASP A 65 16.19 -4.12 21.39
C ASP A 65 16.42 -3.29 20.11
N LYS A 66 17.51 -3.53 19.37
CA LYS A 66 17.75 -2.92 18.05
C LYS A 66 16.70 -3.36 17.01
N SER A 67 16.18 -4.59 17.08
CA SER A 67 15.11 -5.08 16.21
C SER A 67 13.79 -4.34 16.44
N LYS A 68 13.49 -4.02 17.71
CA LYS A 68 12.29 -3.25 18.07
C LYS A 68 12.33 -1.85 17.49
N ILE A 69 13.51 -1.22 17.40
CA ILE A 69 13.67 0.12 16.81
C ILE A 69 13.39 0.06 15.30
N ILE A 70 13.95 -0.92 14.58
CA ILE A 70 13.69 -1.12 13.14
C ILE A 70 12.19 -1.33 12.91
N GLN A 71 11.58 -2.20 13.71
CA GLN A 71 10.16 -2.50 13.60
C GLN A 71 9.28 -1.28 13.88
N ARG A 72 9.62 -0.47 14.89
CA ARG A 72 8.90 0.76 15.19
C ARG A 72 8.97 1.74 14.02
N SER A 73 10.16 1.94 13.45
CA SER A 73 10.34 2.80 12.27
C SER A 73 9.50 2.32 11.07
N PHE A 74 9.46 1.00 10.85
CA PHE A 74 8.62 0.38 9.83
C PHE A 74 7.12 0.58 10.10
N ASP A 75 6.66 0.28 11.32
CA ASP A 75 5.26 0.40 11.71
C ASP A 75 4.79 1.87 11.63
N ASP A 76 5.61 2.83 12.08
CA ASP A 76 5.30 4.26 12.04
C ASP A 76 5.16 4.75 10.59
N THR A 77 6.12 4.41 9.72
CA THR A 77 6.10 4.81 8.31
C THR A 77 4.90 4.22 7.58
N THR A 78 4.69 2.90 7.71
CA THR A 78 3.61 2.22 6.99
C THR A 78 2.22 2.62 7.51
N THR A 79 2.08 2.86 8.81
CA THR A 79 0.82 3.36 9.39
C THR A 79 0.51 4.77 8.89
N LEU A 80 1.49 5.68 8.95
CA LEU A 80 1.31 7.06 8.52
C LEU A 80 0.90 7.12 7.05
N SER A 81 1.65 6.44 6.18
CA SER A 81 1.34 6.39 4.75
C SER A 81 -0.05 5.82 4.46
N THR A 82 -0.45 4.76 5.17
CA THR A 82 -1.77 4.11 4.97
C THR A 82 -2.91 5.01 5.44
N VAL A 83 -2.77 5.69 6.58
CA VAL A 83 -3.77 6.62 7.09
C VAL A 83 -3.92 7.82 6.16
N PHE A 84 -2.82 8.41 5.70
CA PHE A 84 -2.86 9.52 4.73
C PHE A 84 -3.55 9.10 3.42
N TYR A 85 -3.20 7.94 2.87
CA TYR A 85 -3.82 7.41 1.66
C TYR A 85 -5.34 7.21 1.83
N GLY A 86 -5.74 6.58 2.95
CA GLY A 86 -7.15 6.38 3.27
C GLY A 86 -7.93 7.68 3.46
N ILE A 87 -7.34 8.68 4.12
CA ILE A 87 -7.96 10.00 4.29
C ILE A 87 -8.20 10.67 2.94
N ILE A 88 -7.23 10.65 2.02
CA ILE A 88 -7.40 11.23 0.68
C ILE A 88 -8.55 10.55 -0.06
N TYR A 89 -8.63 9.22 -0.03
CA TYR A 89 -9.75 8.48 -0.61
C TYR A 89 -11.09 8.91 0.00
N LEU A 90 -11.18 8.96 1.33
CA LEU A 90 -12.40 9.36 2.03
C LEU A 90 -12.81 10.80 1.72
N ILE A 91 -11.86 11.72 1.61
CA ILE A 91 -12.11 13.12 1.21
C ILE A 91 -12.72 13.15 -0.18
N ILE A 92 -12.16 12.43 -1.16
CA ILE A 92 -12.71 12.38 -2.52
C ILE A 92 -14.14 11.84 -2.51
N MET A 93 -14.39 10.73 -1.81
CA MET A 93 -15.72 10.12 -1.71
C MET A 93 -16.72 11.04 -0.99
N PHE A 94 -16.27 11.76 0.05
CA PHE A 94 -17.08 12.73 0.76
C PHE A 94 -17.47 13.91 -0.12
N ILE A 95 -16.51 14.51 -0.86
CA ILE A 95 -16.82 15.64 -1.75
C ILE A 95 -17.73 15.17 -2.90
N ASP A 96 -17.53 13.96 -3.44
CA ASP A 96 -18.41 13.38 -4.48
C ASP A 96 -19.87 13.23 -4.01
N THR A 97 -20.11 13.10 -2.70
CA THR A 97 -21.46 13.05 -2.12
C THR A 97 -22.20 14.40 -2.28
N PHE A 98 -21.48 15.52 -2.27
CA PHE A 98 -22.05 16.85 -2.48
C PHE A 98 -22.00 17.31 -3.95
N ASN A 99 -21.11 16.72 -4.76
CA ASN A 99 -20.92 17.04 -6.16
C ASN A 99 -20.71 15.76 -6.97
N GLU A 100 -21.82 15.23 -7.52
CA GLU A 100 -21.95 13.86 -8.04
C GLU A 100 -21.08 13.49 -9.27
N ASN A 101 -20.05 14.26 -9.60
CA ASN A 101 -19.21 14.04 -10.77
C ASN A 101 -17.70 14.10 -10.51
N ILE A 102 -17.27 14.32 -9.27
CA ILE A 102 -15.85 14.43 -8.95
C ILE A 102 -15.14 13.11 -9.22
N LYS A 103 -15.73 11.99 -8.82
CA LYS A 103 -15.14 10.66 -9.04
C LYS A 103 -15.09 10.25 -10.52
N ASN A 104 -15.91 10.88 -11.36
CA ASN A 104 -15.95 10.65 -12.81
C ASN A 104 -14.92 11.51 -13.56
N SER A 105 -14.35 12.52 -12.91
CA SER A 105 -13.38 13.43 -13.51
C SER A 105 -12.07 12.69 -13.82
N PRO A 106 -11.62 12.65 -15.08
CA PRO A 106 -10.35 12.02 -15.45
C PRO A 106 -9.15 12.54 -14.67
N TYR A 107 -9.14 13.83 -14.32
CA TYR A 107 -8.08 14.45 -13.52
C TYR A 107 -8.02 13.89 -12.10
N VAL A 108 -9.18 13.64 -11.48
CA VAL A 108 -9.26 13.06 -10.13
C VAL A 108 -8.82 11.60 -10.15
N LEU A 109 -9.26 10.82 -11.16
CA LEU A 109 -8.82 9.43 -11.37
C LEU A 109 -7.31 9.32 -11.54
N ILE A 110 -6.73 10.12 -12.45
CA ILE A 110 -5.28 10.09 -12.71
C ILE A 110 -4.51 10.60 -11.48
N GLY A 111 -4.96 11.68 -10.85
CA GLY A 111 -4.33 12.23 -9.65
C GLY A 111 -4.33 11.23 -8.49
N PHE A 112 -5.46 10.57 -8.24
CA PHE A 112 -5.56 9.55 -7.20
C PHE A 112 -4.73 8.30 -7.54
N PHE A 113 -4.63 7.92 -8.81
CA PHE A 113 -3.74 6.86 -9.25
C PHE A 113 -2.26 7.18 -8.99
N VAL A 114 -1.81 8.41 -9.25
CA VAL A 114 -0.45 8.86 -8.90
C VAL A 114 -0.21 8.78 -7.39
N ILE A 115 -1.19 9.22 -6.58
CA ILE A 115 -1.13 9.11 -5.11
C ILE A 115 -1.03 7.63 -4.68
N THR A 116 -1.71 6.72 -5.39
CA THR A 116 -1.63 5.27 -5.14
C THR A 116 -0.22 4.74 -5.42
N ILE A 117 0.40 5.12 -6.53
CA ILE A 117 1.79 4.74 -6.84
C ILE A 117 2.75 5.24 -5.75
N ILE A 118 2.59 6.50 -5.33
CA ILE A 118 3.43 7.09 -4.26
C ILE A 118 3.26 6.32 -2.95
N TYR A 119 2.02 5.98 -2.58
CA TYR A 119 1.73 5.19 -1.40
C TYR A 119 2.40 3.82 -1.45
N GLU A 120 2.27 3.07 -2.54
CA GLU A 120 2.93 1.78 -2.70
C GLU A 120 4.46 1.88 -2.66
N LEU A 121 5.03 2.95 -3.21
CA LEU A 121 6.46 3.22 -3.14
C LEU A 121 6.92 3.42 -1.69
N PHE A 122 6.17 4.15 -0.86
CA PHE A 122 6.47 4.28 0.58
C PHE A 122 6.45 2.93 1.29
N ILE A 123 5.45 2.09 1.01
CA ILE A 123 5.37 0.74 1.59
C ILE A 123 6.56 -0.12 1.15
N TYR A 124 6.91 -0.09 -0.13
CA TYR A 124 8.07 -0.81 -0.66
C TYR A 124 9.38 -0.35 0.01
N LEU A 125 9.59 0.96 0.11
CA LEU A 125 10.78 1.53 0.76
C LEU A 125 10.87 1.17 2.24
N ALA A 126 9.75 1.17 2.96
CA ALA A 126 9.70 0.76 4.36
C ALA A 126 10.14 -0.71 4.50
N ILE A 127 9.64 -1.61 3.64
CA ILE A 127 10.03 -3.03 3.63
C ILE A 127 11.52 -3.19 3.30
N ASP A 128 12.00 -2.51 2.25
CA ASP A 128 13.41 -2.60 1.83
C ASP A 128 14.36 -2.08 2.91
N ASN A 129 14.03 -0.94 3.53
CA ASN A 129 14.84 -0.38 4.61
C ASN A 129 14.89 -1.30 5.83
N ALA A 130 13.74 -1.85 6.24
CA ALA A 130 13.68 -2.82 7.34
C ALA A 130 14.51 -4.07 7.04
N ASN A 131 14.50 -4.58 5.81
CA ASN A 131 15.33 -5.72 5.40
C ASN A 131 16.82 -5.40 5.45
N LYS A 132 17.23 -4.23 4.93
CA LYS A 132 18.63 -3.79 4.94
C LYS A 132 19.16 -3.64 6.36
N GLU A 133 18.40 -3.00 7.25
CA GLU A 133 18.79 -2.81 8.64
C GLU A 133 18.86 -4.16 9.39
N THR A 134 17.88 -5.05 9.16
CA THR A 134 17.89 -6.40 9.77
C THR A 134 19.09 -7.22 9.31
N ALA A 135 19.43 -7.18 8.01
CA ALA A 135 20.60 -7.90 7.48
C ALA A 135 21.92 -7.38 8.08
N LYS A 136 22.05 -6.06 8.25
CA LYS A 136 23.21 -5.46 8.94
C LYS A 136 23.34 -5.94 10.38
N LEU A 137 22.23 -5.97 11.13
CA LEU A 137 22.23 -6.49 12.50
C LEU A 137 22.66 -7.94 12.57
N LEU A 138 22.18 -8.81 11.68
CA LEU A 138 22.56 -10.22 11.64
C LEU A 138 24.06 -10.41 11.33
N ASN A 139 24.61 -9.62 10.40
CA ASN A 139 26.04 -9.66 10.06
C ASN A 139 26.92 -9.16 11.23
N GLU A 140 26.52 -8.09 11.91
CA GLU A 140 27.19 -7.61 13.13
C GLU A 140 27.19 -8.66 14.23
N GLN A 141 26.12 -9.43 14.38
CA GLN A 141 26.05 -10.52 15.35
C GLN A 141 26.91 -11.73 14.98
N HIS A 142 27.02 -12.04 13.68
CA HIS A 142 27.81 -13.17 13.21
C HIS A 142 29.31 -12.89 13.27
N ASN A 143 29.73 -11.64 13.02
CA ASN A 143 31.14 -11.23 13.09
C ASN A 143 31.64 -10.93 14.52
N ASN A 144 30.74 -10.73 15.49
CA ASN A 144 31.08 -10.54 16.92
C ASN A 144 31.04 -11.86 17.74
N LYS A 145 30.88 -13.02 17.08
CA LYS A 145 31.03 -14.36 17.66
C LYS A 145 32.33 -14.98 17.17
#